data_AF-A0A4Q8QFZ8-F1
#
_entry.id   AF-A0A4Q8QFZ8-F1
#
_cell.length_a   1.000
_cell.length_b   1.000
_cell.length_c   1.000
_cell.angle_alpha   90.00
_cell.angle_beta   90.00
_cell.angle_gamma   90.00
#
_symmetry.space_group_name_H-M   'P 1'
#
loop_
_entity.id
_entity.type
_entity.pdbx_description
1 polymer ?
#
loop_
_entity_poly.entity_id
_entity_poly.type
_entity_poly.pdbx_seq_one_letter_code
_entity_poly.pdbx_strand_id
1 'polypeptide(L)'
;MEVLDHLVFSFGFTFAKPQDQNRYATVLEQLPRPLVDGTLLLDENAMTLAFTIDAPDRALQVRVEQTYLQLTLVKPLFFVRC
;
A
#
# COMPACT_ATOMS: atom_id res chain seq x y z
N MET A 1 2.79 -5.37 25.73
CA MET A 1 2.67 -4.02 25.14
C MET A 1 2.59 -4.23 23.65
N GLU A 2 1.37 -4.26 23.11
CA GLU A 2 1.17 -4.38 21.67
C GLU A 2 1.35 -2.99 21.07
N VAL A 3 2.45 -2.78 20.34
CA VAL A 3 2.63 -1.58 19.53
C VAL A 3 1.70 -1.75 18.34
N LEU A 4 0.57 -1.05 18.36
CA LEU A 4 -0.32 -0.96 17.22
C LEU A 4 0.39 -0.09 16.17
N ASP A 5 0.88 -0.71 15.09
CA ASP A 5 1.47 -0.06 13.91
C ASP A 5 0.39 0.65 13.08
N HIS A 6 -0.36 1.55 13.72
CA HIS A 6 -1.25 2.46 13.02
C HIS A 6 -0.43 3.62 12.50
N LEU A 7 -0.34 3.71 11.18
CA LEU A 7 0.11 4.92 10.51
C LEU A 7 -0.80 6.05 10.99
N VAL A 8 -0.22 7.01 11.72
CA VAL A 8 -0.95 8.12 12.37
C VAL A 8 -1.49 9.16 11.39
N PHE A 9 -1.43 8.87 10.10
CA PHE A 9 -1.88 9.74 9.02
C PHE A 9 -2.51 8.90 7.90
N SER A 10 -3.60 9.40 7.36
CA SER A 10 -4.22 8.84 6.16
C SER A 10 -3.45 9.29 4.93
N PHE A 11 -3.18 8.37 4.01
CA PHE A 11 -2.64 8.69 2.70
C PHE A 11 -3.34 7.86 1.63
N GLY A 12 -3.32 8.39 0.41
CA GLY A 12 -3.75 7.68 -0.79
C GLY A 12 -2.56 7.49 -1.71
N PHE A 13 -2.65 6.48 -2.56
CA PHE A 13 -1.68 6.21 -3.62
C PHE A 13 -2.41 5.62 -4.81
N THR A 14 -1.84 5.78 -5.99
CA THR A 14 -2.32 5.10 -7.21
C THR A 14 -1.34 4.01 -7.58
N PHE A 15 -1.81 3.04 -8.35
CA PHE A 15 -0.97 1.98 -8.90
C PHE A 15 -1.59 1.49 -10.19
N ALA A 16 -0.76 0.94 -11.07
CA ALA A 16 -1.25 0.37 -12.33
C ALA A 16 -2.29 -0.73 -12.07
N LYS A 17 -3.18 -0.96 -13.02
CA LYS A 17 -4.16 -2.05 -12.89
C LYS A 17 -3.45 -3.40 -13.03
N PRO A 18 -3.76 -4.40 -12.18
CA PRO A 18 -3.26 -5.75 -12.37
C PRO A 18 -3.63 -6.31 -13.74
N GLN A 19 -2.63 -6.80 -14.49
CA GLN A 19 -2.83 -7.49 -15.78
C GLN A 19 -2.89 -9.00 -15.61
N ASP A 20 -2.25 -9.53 -14.57
CA ASP A 20 -2.20 -10.96 -14.23
C ASP A 20 -2.89 -11.19 -12.87
N GLN A 21 -3.58 -12.32 -12.73
CA GLN A 21 -4.41 -12.64 -11.57
C GLN A 21 -3.64 -13.39 -10.48
N ASN A 22 -2.55 -14.08 -10.81
CA ASN A 22 -1.86 -14.97 -9.86
C ASN A 22 -0.81 -14.24 -9.02
N ARG A 23 -0.09 -13.29 -9.63
CA ARG A 23 0.91 -12.49 -8.94
C ARG A 23 1.04 -11.14 -9.62
N TYR A 24 0.87 -10.09 -8.83
CA TYR A 24 0.95 -8.72 -9.31
C TYR A 24 1.93 -7.93 -8.45
N ALA A 25 2.92 -7.33 -9.10
CA ALA A 25 3.92 -6.49 -8.46
C ALA A 25 3.97 -5.15 -9.18
N THR A 26 3.92 -4.06 -8.43
CA THR A 26 3.91 -2.71 -9.00
C THR A 26 4.54 -1.70 -8.06
N VAL A 27 4.89 -0.55 -8.63
CA VAL A 27 5.35 0.63 -7.91
C VAL A 27 4.15 1.52 -7.61
N LEU A 28 4.13 2.09 -6.42
CA LEU A 28 3.12 3.07 -6.04
C LEU A 28 3.41 4.41 -6.72
N GLU A 29 2.41 4.95 -7.36
CA GLU A 29 2.42 6.25 -8.01
C GLU A 29 1.80 7.31 -7.10
N GLN A 30 2.24 8.56 -7.28
CA GLN A 30 1.66 9.73 -6.61
C GLN A 30 1.69 9.68 -5.08
N LEU A 31 2.72 9.06 -4.49
CA LEU A 31 2.88 9.06 -3.04
C LEU A 31 2.98 10.49 -2.48
N PRO A 32 2.19 10.84 -1.46
CA PRO A 32 2.31 12.14 -0.81
C PRO A 32 3.58 12.17 0.03
N ARG A 33 4.26 13.31 0.07
CA ARG A 33 5.37 13.49 1.02
C ARG A 33 4.88 13.28 2.46
N PRO A 34 5.66 12.61 3.32
CA PRO A 34 7.06 12.21 3.13
C PRO A 34 7.27 10.83 2.50
N LEU A 35 6.25 10.18 1.94
CA LEU A 35 6.38 8.81 1.43
C LEU A 35 7.11 8.74 0.09
N VAL A 36 8.04 7.80 -0.03
CA VAL A 36 8.82 7.51 -1.25
C VAL A 36 9.00 6.00 -1.44
N ASP A 37 9.46 5.60 -2.62
CA ASP A 37 9.85 4.22 -2.96
C ASP A 37 8.79 3.15 -2.63
N GLY A 38 7.52 3.47 -2.86
CA GLY A 38 6.43 2.56 -2.54
C GLY A 38 6.29 1.42 -3.52
N THR A 39 5.98 0.24 -3.01
CA THR A 39 5.68 -0.96 -3.80
C THR A 39 4.43 -1.65 -3.27
N LEU A 40 3.72 -2.30 -4.18
CA LEU A 40 2.58 -3.16 -3.89
C LEU A 40 2.83 -4.53 -4.52
N LEU A 41 2.76 -5.55 -3.69
CA LEU A 41 2.81 -6.95 -4.08
C LEU A 41 1.47 -7.58 -3.71
N LEU A 42 0.85 -8.27 -4.66
CA LEU A 42 -0.42 -8.97 -4.51
C LEU A 42 -0.21 -10.40 -5.02
N ASP A 43 -0.59 -11.36 -4.19
CA ASP A 43 -0.69 -12.76 -4.55
C ASP A 43 -2.03 -13.34 -4.05
N GLU A 44 -2.25 -14.63 -4.28
CA GLU A 44 -3.51 -15.31 -3.95
C GLU A 44 -3.86 -15.28 -2.44
N ASN A 45 -2.88 -15.06 -1.56
CA ASN A 45 -3.05 -15.19 -0.11
C ASN A 45 -2.80 -13.88 0.64
N ALA A 46 -2.01 -12.98 0.06
CA ALA A 46 -1.47 -11.82 0.73
C ALA A 46 -1.37 -10.59 -0.17
N MET A 47 -1.51 -9.43 0.47
CA MET A 47 -1.15 -8.14 -0.09
C MET A 47 -0.03 -7.55 0.77
N THR A 48 1.12 -7.27 0.17
CA THR A 48 2.22 -6.59 0.85
C THR A 48 2.38 -5.18 0.29
N LEU A 49 2.24 -4.19 1.15
CA LEU A 49 2.47 -2.78 0.88
C LEU A 49 3.80 -2.39 1.54
N ALA A 50 4.72 -1.81 0.78
CA ALA A 50 5.93 -1.24 1.33
C ALA A 50 6.12 0.20 0.86
N PHE A 51 6.72 1.03 1.70
CA PHE A 51 7.13 2.40 1.35
C PHE A 51 8.17 2.90 2.36
N THR A 52 8.90 3.93 1.98
CA THR A 52 9.88 4.59 2.85
C THR A 52 9.32 5.94 3.28
N ILE A 53 9.39 6.22 4.57
CA ILE A 53 9.18 7.56 5.11
C ILE A 53 10.50 8.32 4.92
N ASP A 54 10.51 9.25 3.97
CA ASP A 54 11.66 10.09 3.68
C ASP A 54 11.93 11.07 4.83
N ALA A 55 13.21 11.32 5.08
CA ALA A 55 13.69 12.26 6.08
C ALA A 55 14.84 13.08 5.49
N PRO A 56 15.02 14.35 5.91
CA PRO A 56 16.14 15.18 5.44
C PRO A 56 17.50 14.52 5.67
N ASP A 57 17.64 13.78 6.76
CA ASP A 57 18.77 12.89 7.01
C ASP A 57 18.43 11.48 6.53
N ARG A 58 19.20 10.98 5.56
CA ARG A 58 19.03 9.63 5.00
C ARG A 58 19.21 8.53 6.04
N ALA A 59 19.99 8.76 7.09
CA ALA A 59 20.18 7.78 8.17
C ALA A 59 18.91 7.60 9.02
N LEU A 60 17.94 8.51 8.93
CA LEU A 60 16.68 8.48 9.66
C LEU A 60 15.50 7.99 8.81
N GLN A 61 15.74 7.59 7.56
CA GLN A 61 14.70 7.02 6.72
C GLN A 61 14.19 5.71 7.33
N VAL A 62 12.86 5.53 7.31
CA VAL A 62 12.21 4.32 7.84
C VAL A 62 11.47 3.62 6.71
N ARG A 63 11.84 2.37 6.44
CA ARG A 63 11.09 1.53 5.52
C ARG A 63 10.00 0.78 6.30
N VAL A 64 8.77 1.01 5.89
CA VAL A 64 7.58 0.34 6.43
C VAL A 64 7.18 -0.75 5.44
N GLU A 65 6.91 -1.95 5.95
CA GLU A 65 6.39 -3.06 5.17
C GLU A 65 5.23 -3.70 5.95
N GLN A 66 4.06 -3.78 5.30
CA GLN A 66 2.84 -4.29 5.89
C GLN A 66 2.29 -5.40 4.99
N THR A 67 2.12 -6.58 5.57
CA THR A 67 1.51 -7.72 4.89
C THR A 67 0.12 -7.98 5.46
N TYR A 68 -0.87 -7.89 4.60
CA TYR A 68 -2.27 -8.18 4.89
C TYR A 68 -2.58 -9.57 4.36
N LEU A 69 -3.06 -10.44 5.24
CA LEU A 69 -3.49 -11.79 4.89
C LEU A 69 -5.01 -11.86 4.77
N GLN A 70 -5.53 -12.94 4.17
CA GLN A 70 -6.98 -13.21 4.10
C GLN A 70 -7.76 -12.09 3.38
N LEU A 71 -7.29 -11.71 2.20
CA LEU A 71 -7.91 -10.67 1.39
C LEU A 71 -9.36 -11.05 1.06
N THR A 72 -10.28 -10.12 1.33
CA THR A 72 -11.70 -10.29 0.99
C THR A 72 -12.05 -9.44 -0.23
N LEU A 73 -12.59 -10.09 -1.27
CA LEU A 73 -13.10 -9.40 -2.45
C LEU A 73 -14.34 -8.57 -2.09
N VAL A 74 -14.21 -7.25 -2.15
CA VAL A 74 -15.35 -6.33 -2.04
C VAL A 74 -15.91 -6.09 -3.44
N LYS A 75 -17.14 -6.52 -3.71
CA LYS A 75 -17.84 -6.16 -4.95
C LYS A 75 -18.08 -4.64 -4.97
N PRO A 76 -17.74 -3.91 -6.05
CA PRO A 76 -18.06 -2.50 -6.13
C PRO A 76 -19.58 -2.32 -6.10
N LEU A 77 -20.08 -1.63 -5.08
CA LEU A 77 -21.47 -1.15 -5.05
C LEU A 77 -21.59 -0.07 -6.14
N PHE A 78 -22.24 -0.42 -7.24
CA PHE A 78 -22.68 0.57 -8.23
C PHE A 78 -23.60 1.57 -7.54
N PHE A 79 -23.08 2.75 -7.20
CA PHE A 79 -23.92 3.90 -6.88
C PHE A 79 -24.52 4.42 -8.19
N VAL A 80 -25.70 3.90 -8.53
CA VAL A 80 -26.61 4.56 -9.48
C VAL A 80 -27.16 5.79 -8.75
N ARG A 81 -26.63 6.98 -9.06
CA ARG A 81 -27.35 8.22 -8.77
C ARG A 81 -28.37 8.42 -9.90
N CYS A 82 -29.65 8.27 -9.55
CA CYS A 82 -30.78 8.78 -10.33
C CYS A 82 -30.74 10.31 -10.41
#